data_AF-A0A7X7MTL0-F1
#
_entry.id   AF-A0A7X7MTL0-F1
#
_cell.length_a   1.000
_cell.length_b   1.000
_cell.length_c   1.000
_cell.angle_alpha   90.00
_cell.angle_beta   90.00
_cell.angle_gamma   90.00
#
_symmetry.space_group_name_H-M   'P 1'
#
loop_
_entity.id
_entity.type
_entity.pdbx_description
1 polymer ?
#
loop_
_entity_poly.entity_id
_entity_poly.type
_entity_poly.pdbx_seq_one_letter_code
_entity_poly.pdbx_strand_id
1 'polypeptide(L)'
;MVVSSAVRLIFAAFGLAACVVASYGGQIAGVVLGADGAPLSRAWVMTCNGRIVQSGADGAFVIADLPNGGYALKAVFPGMADALLARLAVTSDVPVTCRLQMTPDDTAVVSGRITDAVTGKSLAAWFEARSGSGPIRWFDVAGQPYGGRTDVPAGVWHQPNRRFWTSGTFAFSAAPGRLHLTVRADGYAPATVERDVPAGRQESLAIVLEPLFDPAAAGWHKGDFHAHGVHGERLYDVNIPMIAFMLRAENYRWFYLSSEFNNDGVPVDAASAAAGESGSDLLLFLNSEYPKTAGGHVGSVGIGPPAKPRPYSRYANIEVIKADIVEQGGAAVPVHPLYGHMR
;
A
#
# COMPACT_ATOMS: atom_id res chain seq x y z
N MET A 1 7.26 29.08 -31.49
CA MET A 1 8.08 27.89 -31.81
C MET A 1 9.51 28.15 -31.34
N VAL A 2 9.81 27.90 -30.07
CA VAL A 2 11.15 27.54 -29.54
C VAL A 2 10.86 26.69 -28.31
N VAL A 3 10.95 25.37 -28.50
CA VAL A 3 10.94 24.38 -27.42
C VAL A 3 12.36 24.38 -26.84
N SER A 4 12.52 24.80 -25.59
CA SER A 4 13.83 24.87 -24.91
C SER A 4 13.89 23.87 -23.75
N SER A 5 14.18 22.62 -24.11
CA SER A 5 15.22 21.71 -23.57
C SER A 5 15.66 21.72 -22.09
N ALA A 6 14.93 22.26 -21.12
CA ALA A 6 15.40 22.32 -19.72
C ALA A 6 14.90 21.19 -18.77
N VAL A 7 14.02 20.28 -19.21
CA VAL A 7 13.45 19.23 -18.32
C VAL A 7 14.03 17.82 -18.58
N ARG A 8 14.99 17.69 -19.50
CA ARG A 8 15.66 16.40 -19.79
C ARG A 8 16.90 16.11 -18.94
N LEU A 9 17.24 16.94 -17.96
CA LEU A 9 18.54 16.93 -17.30
C LEU A 9 18.48 16.70 -15.77
N ILE A 10 17.74 15.68 -15.30
CA ILE A 10 17.90 15.14 -13.91
C ILE A 10 17.93 13.61 -13.86
N PHE A 11 17.61 12.88 -14.94
CA PHE A 11 17.62 11.41 -14.93
C PHE A 11 18.98 10.75 -15.27
N ALA A 12 20.03 11.53 -15.58
CA ALA A 12 21.31 10.99 -16.04
C ALA A 12 22.44 11.00 -15.00
N ALA A 13 22.23 11.56 -13.80
CA ALA A 13 23.30 11.74 -12.79
C ALA A 13 23.20 10.79 -11.58
N PHE A 14 22.11 10.04 -11.42
CA PHE A 14 22.05 8.94 -10.48
C PHE A 14 22.26 7.65 -11.26
N GLY A 15 23.37 6.97 -10.97
CA GLY A 15 23.85 5.83 -11.72
C GLY A 15 22.73 4.84 -12.07
N LEU A 16 22.73 4.40 -13.32
CA LEU A 16 22.19 3.10 -13.71
C LEU A 16 22.94 2.02 -12.90
N ALA A 17 22.57 1.86 -11.63
CA ALA A 17 22.65 0.58 -10.98
C ALA A 17 21.75 -0.34 -11.80
N ALA A 18 22.28 -1.48 -12.23
CA ALA A 18 21.53 -2.48 -12.98
C ALA A 18 20.15 -2.64 -12.31
N CYS A 19 19.11 -2.23 -13.03
CA CYS A 19 17.73 -2.35 -12.57
C CYS A 19 17.46 -3.86 -12.56
N VAL A 20 17.70 -4.52 -11.43
CA VAL A 20 17.10 -5.82 -11.17
C VAL A 20 15.62 -5.52 -11.07
N VAL A 21 14.94 -5.68 -12.20
CA VAL A 21 13.50 -5.51 -12.27
C VAL A 21 12.92 -6.47 -11.25
N ALA A 22 12.06 -5.99 -10.33
CA ALA A 22 11.23 -6.90 -9.56
C ALA A 22 10.62 -7.90 -10.55
N SER A 23 10.77 -9.21 -10.30
CA SER A 23 10.19 -10.18 -11.22
C SER A 23 8.67 -10.10 -11.10
N TYR A 24 8.05 -9.42 -12.05
CA TYR A 24 6.62 -9.51 -12.29
C TYR A 24 6.33 -10.81 -13.05
N GLY A 25 5.23 -11.46 -12.70
CA GLY A 25 4.84 -12.75 -13.30
C GLY A 25 4.38 -13.78 -12.29
N GLY A 26 4.54 -13.49 -10.99
CA GLY A 26 3.93 -14.30 -9.94
C GLY A 26 2.41 -14.29 -10.02
N GLN A 27 1.80 -15.40 -9.61
CA GLN A 27 0.35 -15.57 -9.70
C GLN A 27 -0.19 -16.24 -8.45
N ILE A 28 -1.42 -15.87 -8.09
CA ILE A 28 -2.22 -16.61 -7.13
C ILE A 28 -3.45 -17.12 -7.88
N ALA A 29 -3.62 -18.44 -7.89
CA ALA A 29 -4.77 -19.10 -8.47
C ALA A 29 -5.55 -19.85 -7.38
N GLY A 30 -6.85 -19.98 -7.53
CA GLY A 30 -7.62 -20.70 -6.52
C GLY A 30 -9.08 -20.84 -6.85
N VAL A 31 -9.82 -21.35 -5.88
CA VAL A 31 -11.27 -21.52 -5.95
C VAL A 31 -11.93 -20.93 -4.71
N VAL A 32 -13.08 -20.29 -4.89
CA VAL A 32 -13.96 -19.81 -3.81
C VAL A 32 -15.14 -20.75 -3.70
N LEU A 33 -15.36 -21.30 -2.50
CA LEU A 33 -16.35 -22.34 -2.25
C LEU A 33 -17.23 -21.97 -1.05
N GLY A 34 -18.52 -22.28 -1.14
CA GLY A 34 -19.50 -22.17 -0.05
C GLY A 34 -19.40 -23.36 0.90
N ALA A 35 -20.02 -23.29 2.08
CA ALA A 35 -19.86 -24.26 3.16
C ALA A 35 -20.17 -25.72 2.79
N ASP A 36 -21.02 -25.94 1.79
CA ASP A 36 -21.36 -27.24 1.20
C ASP A 36 -20.31 -27.77 0.20
N GLY A 37 -19.25 -27.00 -0.04
CA GLY A 37 -18.23 -27.26 -1.04
C GLY A 37 -18.60 -26.82 -2.45
N ALA A 38 -19.78 -26.23 -2.65
CA ALA A 38 -20.21 -25.74 -3.96
C ALA A 38 -19.40 -24.49 -4.38
N PRO A 39 -19.08 -24.34 -5.68
CA PRO A 39 -18.37 -23.16 -6.15
C PRO A 39 -19.21 -21.90 -6.07
N LEU A 40 -18.60 -20.82 -5.57
CA LEU A 40 -19.21 -19.49 -5.52
C LEU A 40 -18.75 -18.67 -6.72
N SER A 41 -19.66 -18.50 -7.68
CA SER A 41 -19.44 -17.66 -8.86
C SER A 41 -19.58 -16.19 -8.53
N ARG A 42 -18.70 -15.35 -9.10
CA ARG A 42 -18.67 -13.89 -8.92
C ARG A 42 -18.34 -13.39 -7.51
N ALA A 43 -17.77 -14.24 -6.66
CA ALA A 43 -17.17 -13.80 -5.41
C ALA A 43 -16.02 -12.85 -5.71
N TRP A 44 -15.94 -11.75 -4.97
CA TRP A 44 -14.85 -10.79 -5.10
C TRP A 44 -13.67 -11.30 -4.30
N VAL A 45 -12.50 -11.42 -4.94
CA VAL A 45 -11.25 -11.83 -4.30
C VAL A 45 -10.25 -10.68 -4.41
N MET A 46 -9.68 -10.29 -3.27
CA MET A 46 -8.79 -9.14 -3.17
C MET A 46 -7.47 -9.52 -2.50
N THR A 47 -6.37 -8.98 -2.99
CA THR A 47 -5.08 -9.02 -2.28
C THR A 47 -4.92 -7.82 -1.35
N CYS A 48 -4.06 -7.92 -0.34
CA CYS A 48 -3.71 -6.79 0.55
C CYS A 48 -3.05 -5.60 -0.18
N ASN A 49 -2.51 -5.78 -1.39
CA ASN A 49 -1.99 -4.69 -2.24
C ASN A 49 -3.01 -4.18 -3.29
N GLY A 50 -4.30 -4.51 -3.14
CA GLY A 50 -5.37 -3.86 -3.89
C GLY A 50 -5.67 -4.44 -5.26
N ARG A 51 -5.11 -5.60 -5.63
CA ARG A 51 -5.59 -6.36 -6.80
C ARG A 51 -6.94 -6.97 -6.46
N ILE A 52 -7.88 -6.88 -7.40
CA ILE A 52 -9.25 -7.36 -7.22
C ILE A 52 -9.71 -8.09 -8.47
N VAL A 53 -10.30 -9.27 -8.29
CA VAL A 53 -10.88 -10.09 -9.35
C VAL A 53 -12.21 -10.67 -8.88
N GLN A 54 -12.99 -11.22 -9.83
CA GLN A 54 -14.16 -12.05 -9.51
C GLN A 54 -13.88 -13.50 -9.87
N SER A 55 -14.41 -14.43 -9.08
CA SER A 55 -14.41 -15.85 -9.43
C SER A 55 -15.33 -16.15 -10.62
N GLY A 56 -14.96 -17.14 -11.42
CA GLY A 56 -15.72 -17.67 -12.54
C GLY A 56 -16.91 -18.55 -12.11
N ALA A 57 -17.63 -19.11 -13.09
CA ALA A 57 -18.80 -19.96 -12.84
C ALA A 57 -18.49 -21.22 -12.02
N ASP A 58 -17.27 -21.71 -12.11
CA ASP A 58 -16.69 -22.83 -11.36
C ASP A 58 -16.04 -22.40 -10.03
N GLY A 59 -16.21 -21.14 -9.63
CA GLY A 59 -15.59 -20.57 -8.44
C GLY A 59 -14.09 -20.28 -8.60
N ALA A 60 -13.49 -20.56 -9.76
CA ALA A 60 -12.06 -20.37 -9.97
C ALA A 60 -11.70 -18.90 -10.16
N PHE A 61 -10.52 -18.50 -9.72
CA PHE A 61 -9.97 -17.17 -9.95
C PHE A 61 -8.45 -17.24 -10.18
N VAL A 62 -7.93 -16.23 -10.87
CA VAL A 62 -6.48 -16.01 -11.04
C VAL A 62 -6.19 -14.53 -10.84
N ILE A 63 -5.20 -14.23 -10.01
CA ILE A 63 -4.61 -12.91 -9.85
C ILE A 63 -3.18 -13.02 -10.37
N ALA A 64 -2.92 -12.41 -11.52
CA ALA A 64 -1.63 -12.46 -12.20
C ALA A 64 -0.81 -11.17 -11.97
N ASP A 65 0.41 -11.18 -12.51
CA ASP A 65 1.35 -10.05 -12.52
C ASP A 65 1.64 -9.50 -11.12
N LEU A 66 1.74 -10.42 -10.15
CA LEU A 66 2.10 -10.10 -8.78
C LEU A 66 3.62 -10.00 -8.66
N PRO A 67 4.15 -8.92 -8.06
CA PRO A 67 5.52 -8.89 -7.59
C PRO A 67 5.78 -10.00 -6.58
N ASN A 68 7.05 -10.40 -6.44
CA ASN A 68 7.45 -11.25 -5.33
C ASN A 68 7.16 -10.58 -3.98
N GLY A 69 6.63 -11.35 -3.03
CA GLY A 69 6.29 -10.87 -1.69
C GLY A 69 5.24 -11.74 -0.99
N GLY A 70 4.93 -11.38 0.25
CA GLY A 70 3.83 -11.95 1.01
C GLY A 70 2.48 -11.32 0.67
N TYR A 71 1.44 -12.13 0.62
CA TYR A 71 0.08 -11.71 0.30
C TYR A 71 -0.94 -12.26 1.29
N ALA A 72 -1.90 -11.44 1.67
CA ALA A 72 -3.19 -11.92 2.15
C ALA A 72 -4.23 -11.84 1.04
N LEU A 73 -5.16 -12.79 1.02
CA LEU A 73 -6.38 -12.76 0.24
C LEU A 73 -7.58 -12.56 1.15
N LYS A 74 -8.54 -11.78 0.67
CA LYS A 74 -9.88 -11.67 1.24
C LYS A 74 -10.91 -11.94 0.15
N ALA A 75 -11.83 -12.86 0.40
CA ALA A 75 -13.01 -13.06 -0.41
C ALA A 75 -14.27 -12.54 0.28
N VAL A 76 -15.11 -11.84 -0.49
CA VAL A 76 -16.43 -11.37 -0.04
C VAL A 76 -17.51 -11.85 -1.02
N PHE A 77 -18.64 -12.28 -0.47
CA PHE A 77 -19.78 -12.78 -1.23
C PHE A 77 -21.09 -12.50 -0.47
N PRO A 78 -22.18 -12.09 -1.15
CA PRO A 78 -23.44 -11.80 -0.47
C PRO A 78 -23.96 -13.00 0.35
N GLY A 79 -24.29 -12.78 1.62
CA GLY A 79 -24.84 -13.81 2.50
C GLY A 79 -23.77 -14.77 3.03
N MET A 80 -22.51 -14.38 2.97
CA MET A 80 -21.38 -15.18 3.46
C MET A 80 -20.45 -14.31 4.31
N ALA A 81 -19.88 -14.91 5.34
CA ALA A 81 -18.80 -14.29 6.10
C ALA A 81 -17.54 -14.18 5.23
N ASP A 82 -16.72 -13.17 5.52
CA ASP A 82 -15.43 -12.97 4.85
C ASP A 82 -14.53 -14.21 5.00
N ALA A 83 -13.98 -14.70 3.90
CA ALA A 83 -12.91 -15.69 3.93
C ALA A 83 -11.56 -15.00 3.78
N LEU A 84 -10.62 -15.31 4.67
CA LEU A 84 -9.28 -14.75 4.70
C LEU A 84 -8.23 -15.86 4.58
N LEU A 85 -7.23 -15.65 3.75
CA LEU A 85 -6.00 -16.43 3.72
C LEU A 85 -4.82 -15.47 3.87
N ALA A 86 -3.95 -15.73 4.83
CA ALA A 86 -2.83 -14.85 5.13
C ALA A 86 -1.50 -15.45 4.66
N ARG A 87 -0.49 -14.60 4.48
CA ARG A 87 0.92 -14.98 4.30
C ARG A 87 1.19 -15.99 3.17
N LEU A 88 0.49 -15.84 2.05
CA LEU A 88 0.83 -16.54 0.81
C LEU A 88 2.13 -15.97 0.24
N ALA A 89 3.13 -16.83 0.04
CA ALA A 89 4.42 -16.42 -0.50
C ALA A 89 4.44 -16.56 -2.02
N VAL A 90 4.48 -15.45 -2.74
CA VAL A 90 4.71 -15.42 -4.19
C VAL A 90 6.19 -15.11 -4.40
N THR A 91 6.94 -16.05 -4.96
CA THR A 91 8.41 -15.93 -5.11
C THR A 91 8.93 -16.31 -6.49
N SER A 92 8.04 -16.78 -7.37
CA SER A 92 8.33 -17.14 -8.76
C SER A 92 7.07 -16.99 -9.62
N ASP A 93 7.19 -17.29 -10.90
CA ASP A 93 6.10 -17.36 -11.89
C ASP A 93 5.20 -18.59 -11.74
N VAL A 94 5.55 -19.54 -10.87
CA VAL A 94 4.72 -20.71 -10.56
C VAL A 94 3.52 -20.24 -9.74
N PRO A 95 2.27 -20.50 -10.20
CA PRO A 95 1.09 -20.06 -9.47
C PRO A 95 1.00 -20.67 -8.07
N VAL A 96 0.81 -19.82 -7.05
CA VAL A 96 0.43 -20.24 -5.71
C VAL A 96 -1.04 -20.63 -5.74
N THR A 97 -1.35 -21.90 -5.46
CA THR A 97 -2.72 -22.41 -5.46
C THR A 97 -3.36 -22.31 -4.07
N CYS A 98 -4.64 -21.98 -4.01
CA CYS A 98 -5.35 -21.85 -2.74
C CYS A 98 -6.86 -22.15 -2.83
N ARG A 99 -7.50 -22.31 -1.67
CA ARG A 99 -8.95 -22.51 -1.52
C ARG A 99 -9.48 -21.54 -0.47
N LEU A 100 -10.45 -20.72 -0.85
CA LEU A 100 -11.18 -19.84 0.05
C LEU A 100 -12.54 -20.47 0.37
N GLN A 101 -12.69 -20.90 1.62
CA GLN A 101 -13.90 -21.55 2.12
C GLN A 101 -14.74 -20.52 2.88
N MET A 102 -15.94 -20.23 2.39
CA MET A 102 -16.86 -19.26 2.99
C MET A 102 -17.96 -19.97 3.78
N THR A 103 -18.45 -19.33 4.83
CA THR A 103 -19.56 -19.82 5.66
C THR A 103 -20.76 -18.88 5.55
N PRO A 104 -22.01 -19.38 5.59
CA PRO A 104 -23.20 -18.54 5.59
C PRO A 104 -23.19 -17.48 6.71
N ASP A 105 -23.68 -16.29 6.37
CA ASP A 105 -23.80 -15.13 7.26
C ASP A 105 -24.91 -14.19 6.71
N ASP A 106 -25.27 -13.12 7.42
CA ASP A 106 -26.23 -12.12 6.91
C ASP A 106 -25.56 -10.91 6.23
N THR A 107 -24.23 -10.90 6.21
CA THR A 107 -23.38 -9.89 5.57
C THR A 107 -23.79 -9.59 4.13
N ALA A 108 -23.88 -8.31 3.82
CA ALA A 108 -24.05 -7.80 2.48
C ALA A 108 -22.70 -7.45 1.84
N VAL A 109 -22.65 -7.38 0.52
CA VAL A 109 -21.46 -6.95 -0.22
C VAL A 109 -21.72 -5.63 -0.90
N VAL A 110 -20.84 -4.66 -0.68
CA VAL A 110 -20.83 -3.40 -1.43
C VAL A 110 -19.65 -3.45 -2.38
N SER A 111 -19.90 -3.20 -3.66
CA SER A 111 -18.87 -3.19 -4.71
C SER A 111 -19.03 -1.96 -5.59
N GLY A 112 -17.99 -1.58 -6.32
CA GLY A 112 -18.12 -0.42 -7.17
C GLY A 112 -16.86 0.02 -7.88
N ARG A 113 -17.02 1.15 -8.57
CA ARG A 113 -15.92 1.86 -9.23
C ARG A 113 -15.93 3.34 -8.83
N ILE A 114 -14.74 3.91 -8.81
CA ILE A 114 -14.50 5.34 -8.60
C ILE A 114 -13.88 5.89 -9.88
N THR A 115 -14.49 6.92 -10.44
CA THR A 115 -14.03 7.52 -11.70
C THR A 115 -13.95 9.04 -11.63
N ASP A 116 -13.05 9.59 -12.44
CA ASP A 116 -12.95 11.02 -12.71
C ASP A 116 -14.16 11.50 -13.53
N ALA A 117 -14.81 12.58 -13.08
CA ALA A 117 -16.01 13.14 -13.73
C ALA A 117 -15.77 13.65 -15.17
N VAL A 118 -14.55 14.09 -15.48
CA VAL A 118 -14.17 14.68 -16.76
C VAL A 118 -13.64 13.61 -17.71
N THR A 119 -12.74 12.75 -17.24
CA THR A 119 -12.06 11.77 -18.10
C THR A 119 -12.77 10.41 -18.15
N GLY A 120 -13.65 10.13 -17.19
CA GLY A 120 -14.28 8.82 -17.02
C GLY A 120 -13.32 7.70 -16.61
N LYS A 121 -12.03 8.00 -16.38
CA LYS A 121 -11.02 7.01 -16.02
C LYS A 121 -11.17 6.59 -14.55
N SER A 122 -10.77 5.35 -14.27
CA SER A 122 -10.68 4.83 -12.90
C SER A 122 -9.70 5.67 -12.07
N LEU A 123 -10.07 5.96 -10.82
CA LEU A 123 -9.27 6.74 -9.89
C LEU A 123 -8.85 5.90 -8.68
N ALA A 124 -7.55 5.85 -8.41
CA ALA A 124 -7.07 5.43 -7.11
C ALA A 124 -7.54 6.43 -6.05
N ALA A 125 -8.03 5.92 -4.93
CA ALA A 125 -8.68 6.72 -3.91
C ALA A 125 -8.65 5.98 -2.58
N TRP A 126 -9.00 6.70 -1.52
CA TRP A 126 -9.29 6.11 -0.22
C TRP A 126 -10.64 6.59 0.28
N PHE A 127 -11.23 5.82 1.17
CA PHE A 127 -12.50 6.18 1.77
C PHE A 127 -12.60 5.72 3.21
N GLU A 128 -13.46 6.42 3.96
CA GLU A 128 -13.94 5.96 5.25
C GLU A 128 -15.34 5.42 5.06
N ALA A 129 -15.55 4.17 5.44
CA ALA A 129 -16.85 3.52 5.38
C ALA A 129 -17.24 3.02 6.77
N ARG A 130 -18.52 3.14 7.11
CA ARG A 130 -19.10 2.61 8.35
C ARG A 130 -20.38 1.86 8.03
N SER A 131 -20.47 0.64 8.54
CA SER A 131 -21.70 -0.15 8.60
C SER A 131 -21.82 -0.77 10.00
N GLY A 132 -23.04 -0.88 10.52
CA GLY A 132 -23.25 -1.34 11.90
C GLY A 132 -22.50 -0.48 12.93
N SER A 133 -21.79 -1.14 13.86
CA SER A 133 -21.13 -0.48 15.01
C SER A 133 -19.70 0.02 14.73
N GLY A 134 -19.10 -0.30 13.57
CA GLY A 134 -17.68 -0.09 13.34
C GLY A 134 -17.32 0.39 11.94
N PRO A 135 -16.11 0.94 11.75
CA PRO A 135 -15.63 1.28 10.43
C PRO A 135 -15.19 0.02 9.68
N ILE A 136 -15.40 0.02 8.36
CA ILE A 136 -14.87 -0.98 7.44
C ILE A 136 -13.43 -0.56 7.11
N ARG A 137 -12.50 -1.48 7.28
CA ARG A 137 -11.06 -1.23 7.10
C ARG A 137 -10.47 -2.12 6.02
N TRP A 138 -9.36 -1.66 5.46
CA TRP A 138 -8.46 -2.54 4.72
C TRP A 138 -7.75 -3.53 5.63
N PHE A 139 -7.01 -4.47 5.05
CA PHE A 139 -6.32 -5.54 5.76
C PHE A 139 -4.84 -5.62 5.38
N ASP A 140 -4.03 -6.16 6.29
CA ASP A 140 -2.59 -6.30 6.15
C ASP A 140 -2.19 -7.69 5.60
N VAL A 141 -0.88 -7.99 5.51
CA VAL A 141 -0.38 -9.26 4.96
C VAL A 141 -0.71 -10.47 5.87
N ALA A 142 -1.01 -10.23 7.15
CA ALA A 142 -1.57 -11.22 8.06
C ALA A 142 -3.10 -11.35 7.96
N GLY A 143 -3.76 -10.59 7.09
CA GLY A 143 -5.21 -10.52 6.99
C GLY A 143 -5.87 -9.77 8.15
N GLN A 144 -5.09 -9.06 8.97
CA GLN A 144 -5.59 -8.29 10.11
C GLN A 144 -6.09 -6.91 9.68
N PRO A 145 -7.09 -6.33 10.37
CA PRO A 145 -7.58 -4.99 10.04
C PRO A 145 -6.50 -3.93 10.25
N TYR A 146 -6.08 -3.29 9.17
CA TYR A 146 -5.02 -2.29 9.19
C TYR A 146 -5.51 -1.01 9.89
N GLY A 147 -4.80 -0.57 10.93
CA GLY A 147 -5.23 0.55 11.79
C GLY A 147 -6.34 0.23 12.80
N GLY A 148 -6.77 -1.03 12.89
CA GLY A 148 -7.92 -1.45 13.70
C GLY A 148 -7.59 -2.41 14.83
N ARG A 149 -6.31 -2.58 15.19
CA ARG A 149 -5.90 -3.56 16.18
C ARG A 149 -6.34 -3.18 17.60
N THR A 150 -7.05 -4.09 18.25
CA THR A 150 -7.54 -3.94 19.63
C THR A 150 -6.68 -4.71 20.64
N ASP A 151 -5.78 -5.56 20.15
CA ASP A 151 -4.87 -6.41 20.92
C ASP A 151 -3.49 -5.77 21.11
N VAL A 152 -3.38 -4.45 20.95
CA VAL A 152 -2.14 -3.71 21.18
C VAL A 152 -1.99 -3.41 22.68
N PRO A 153 -0.84 -3.75 23.32
CA PRO A 153 -0.62 -3.46 24.72
C PRO A 153 -0.78 -1.97 25.06
N ALA A 154 -1.27 -1.69 26.27
CA ALA A 154 -1.36 -0.32 26.76
C ALA A 154 0.02 0.37 26.75
N GLY A 155 0.06 1.62 26.30
CA GLY A 155 1.29 2.41 26.20
C GLY A 155 2.09 2.22 24.91
N VAL A 156 1.75 1.23 24.08
CA VAL A 156 2.28 1.14 22.71
C VAL A 156 1.53 2.14 21.84
N TRP A 157 2.26 3.09 21.27
CA TRP A 157 1.66 4.04 20.34
C TRP A 157 1.24 3.33 19.06
N HIS A 158 -0.01 3.52 18.66
CA HIS A 158 -0.47 3.23 17.31
C HIS A 158 -1.47 4.31 16.91
N GLN A 159 -1.40 4.74 15.64
CA GLN A 159 -2.43 5.62 15.11
C GLN A 159 -3.61 4.76 14.62
N PRO A 160 -4.83 4.96 15.14
CA PRO A 160 -6.00 4.28 14.61
C PRO A 160 -6.25 4.77 13.17
N ASN A 161 -6.32 3.84 12.23
CA ASN A 161 -6.66 4.11 10.84
C ASN A 161 -8.04 3.51 10.53
N ARG A 162 -8.85 4.27 9.78
CA ARG A 162 -10.21 3.90 9.36
C ARG A 162 -10.36 3.83 7.85
N ARG A 163 -9.26 4.02 7.13
CA ARG A 163 -9.25 4.08 5.68
C ARG A 163 -9.38 2.70 5.08
N PHE A 164 -10.04 2.71 3.93
CA PHE A 164 -10.05 1.64 2.96
C PHE A 164 -9.46 2.23 1.68
N TRP A 165 -8.46 1.57 1.11
CA TRP A 165 -7.78 2.03 -0.10
C TRP A 165 -8.28 1.24 -1.31
N THR A 166 -8.18 1.84 -2.49
CA THR A 166 -8.56 1.20 -3.74
C THR A 166 -7.82 1.82 -4.92
N SER A 167 -7.55 1.02 -5.96
CA SER A 167 -7.06 1.47 -7.26
C SER A 167 -8.20 1.95 -8.18
N GLY A 168 -9.39 2.16 -7.62
CA GLY A 168 -10.61 2.63 -8.29
C GLY A 168 -11.66 1.56 -8.56
N THR A 169 -11.39 0.30 -8.23
CA THR A 169 -12.41 -0.75 -8.09
C THR A 169 -12.34 -1.31 -6.67
N PHE A 170 -13.50 -1.46 -6.03
CA PHE A 170 -13.56 -1.90 -4.64
C PHE A 170 -14.67 -2.92 -4.43
N ALA A 171 -14.49 -3.77 -3.41
CA ALA A 171 -15.53 -4.58 -2.83
C ALA A 171 -15.26 -4.73 -1.33
N PHE A 172 -16.31 -4.76 -0.51
CA PHE A 172 -16.18 -5.04 0.92
C PHE A 172 -17.50 -5.57 1.48
N SER A 173 -17.39 -6.26 2.59
CA SER A 173 -18.52 -6.71 3.38
C SER A 173 -19.04 -5.59 4.27
N ALA A 174 -20.36 -5.51 4.38
CA ALA A 174 -21.07 -4.54 5.21
C ALA A 174 -22.15 -5.25 6.03
N ALA A 175 -22.29 -4.84 7.29
CA ALA A 175 -23.44 -5.25 8.09
C ALA A 175 -24.74 -4.74 7.44
N PRO A 176 -25.83 -5.51 7.48
CA PRO A 176 -27.13 -5.05 6.99
C PRO A 176 -27.56 -3.74 7.67
N GLY A 177 -28.18 -2.85 6.91
CA GLY A 177 -28.65 -1.55 7.38
C GLY A 177 -27.90 -0.38 6.75
N ARG A 178 -27.82 0.74 7.46
CA ARG A 178 -27.31 1.99 6.90
C ARG A 178 -25.79 1.98 6.75
N LEU A 179 -25.33 2.07 5.50
CA LEU A 179 -23.96 2.37 5.10
C LEU A 179 -23.79 3.88 5.01
N HIS A 180 -22.69 4.38 5.58
CA HIS A 180 -22.16 5.71 5.30
C HIS A 180 -20.73 5.57 4.75
N LEU A 181 -20.49 6.14 3.58
CA LEU A 181 -19.22 6.10 2.86
C LEU A 181 -18.83 7.52 2.46
N THR A 182 -17.60 7.95 2.79
CA THR A 182 -17.03 9.19 2.27
C THR A 182 -15.74 8.88 1.52
N VAL A 183 -15.75 9.15 0.21
CA VAL A 183 -14.65 8.90 -0.73
C VAL A 183 -13.84 10.16 -0.97
N ARG A 184 -12.51 10.00 -1.00
CA ARG A 184 -11.55 11.09 -1.16
C ARG A 184 -10.42 10.69 -2.10
N ALA A 185 -10.00 11.66 -2.91
CA ALA A 185 -8.78 11.64 -3.69
C ALA A 185 -8.21 13.07 -3.70
N ASP A 186 -6.90 13.22 -3.55
CA ASP A 186 -6.27 14.55 -3.53
C ASP A 186 -6.45 15.26 -4.88
N GLY A 187 -6.87 16.51 -4.85
CA GLY A 187 -7.23 17.27 -6.06
C GLY A 187 -8.71 17.14 -6.48
N TYR A 188 -9.52 16.35 -5.76
CA TYR A 188 -10.94 16.13 -6.07
C TYR A 188 -11.86 16.57 -4.92
N ALA A 189 -13.10 16.92 -5.26
CA ALA A 189 -14.16 17.10 -4.29
C ALA A 189 -14.51 15.74 -3.65
N PRO A 190 -14.68 15.66 -2.32
CA PRO A 190 -15.11 14.42 -1.69
C PRO A 190 -16.54 14.07 -2.09
N ALA A 191 -16.82 12.78 -2.22
CA ALA A 191 -18.17 12.27 -2.45
C ALA A 191 -18.65 11.48 -1.23
N THR A 192 -19.86 11.80 -0.76
CA THR A 192 -20.50 11.07 0.35
C THR A 192 -21.69 10.27 -0.19
N VAL A 193 -21.77 9.02 0.24
CA VAL A 193 -22.83 8.09 -0.11
C VAL A 193 -23.45 7.54 1.17
N GLU A 194 -24.76 7.67 1.28
CA GLU A 194 -25.58 6.96 2.27
C GLU A 194 -26.51 5.98 1.56
N ARG A 195 -26.51 4.72 1.99
CA ARG A 195 -27.33 3.67 1.40
C ARG A 195 -27.81 2.72 2.48
N ASP A 196 -29.05 2.25 2.35
CA ASP A 196 -29.53 1.12 3.13
C ASP A 196 -29.17 -0.15 2.36
N VAL A 197 -28.40 -1.02 3.02
CA VAL A 197 -27.83 -2.24 2.44
C VAL A 197 -28.61 -3.44 2.99
N PRO A 198 -29.36 -4.18 2.15
CA PRO A 198 -30.15 -5.31 2.61
C PRO A 198 -29.27 -6.52 2.97
N ALA A 199 -29.72 -7.32 3.95
CA ALA A 199 -29.03 -8.54 4.35
C ALA A 199 -28.83 -9.51 3.19
N GLY A 200 -27.64 -10.09 3.10
CA GLY A 200 -27.26 -11.08 2.10
C GLY A 200 -27.34 -10.62 0.65
N ARG A 201 -27.39 -9.30 0.38
CA ARG A 201 -27.46 -8.74 -0.98
C ARG A 201 -26.15 -8.11 -1.42
N GLN A 202 -26.01 -7.96 -2.73
CA GLN A 202 -24.96 -7.15 -3.32
C GLN A 202 -25.52 -5.78 -3.68
N GLU A 203 -24.82 -4.73 -3.25
CA GLU A 203 -25.01 -3.36 -3.69
C GLU A 203 -23.85 -2.93 -4.60
N SER A 204 -24.17 -2.23 -5.68
CA SER A 204 -23.19 -1.71 -6.63
C SER A 204 -23.23 -0.20 -6.69
N LEU A 205 -22.07 0.43 -6.48
CA LEU A 205 -21.92 1.88 -6.43
C LEU A 205 -21.04 2.36 -7.60
N ALA A 206 -21.55 3.35 -8.33
CA ALA A 206 -20.76 4.14 -9.26
C ALA A 206 -20.50 5.50 -8.61
N ILE A 207 -19.25 5.74 -8.23
CA ILE A 207 -18.84 6.97 -7.54
C ILE A 207 -18.03 7.80 -8.52
N VAL A 208 -18.49 9.02 -8.75
CA VAL A 208 -17.85 9.97 -9.66
C VAL A 208 -17.30 11.11 -8.81
N LEU A 209 -16.00 11.40 -8.94
CA LEU A 209 -15.35 12.51 -8.24
C LEU A 209 -15.11 13.67 -9.20
N GLU A 210 -15.51 14.86 -8.77
CA GLU A 210 -15.30 16.10 -9.53
C GLU A 210 -13.86 16.62 -9.26
N PRO A 211 -13.02 16.77 -10.29
CA PRO A 211 -11.69 17.36 -10.11
C PRO A 211 -11.82 18.84 -9.75
N LEU A 212 -11.12 19.26 -8.70
CA LEU A 212 -11.02 20.66 -8.28
C LEU A 212 -9.81 21.33 -8.93
N PHE A 213 -8.68 20.62 -8.96
CA PHE A 213 -7.45 21.01 -9.63
C PHE A 213 -6.55 19.79 -9.79
N ASP A 214 -5.55 19.87 -10.67
CA ASP A 214 -4.48 18.87 -10.76
C ASP A 214 -3.28 19.35 -9.92
N PRO A 215 -2.97 18.70 -8.77
CA PRO A 215 -1.81 19.03 -7.95
C PRO A 215 -0.49 19.05 -8.73
N ALA A 216 -0.27 18.07 -9.61
CA ALA A 216 0.99 17.95 -10.34
C ALA A 216 1.12 19.04 -11.40
N ALA A 217 0.04 19.39 -12.11
CA ALA A 217 0.03 20.53 -13.02
C ALA A 217 0.27 21.86 -12.32
N ALA A 218 -0.07 21.97 -11.03
CA ALA A 218 0.23 23.12 -10.17
C ALA A 218 1.66 23.08 -9.58
N GLY A 219 2.48 22.08 -9.92
CA GLY A 219 3.84 21.91 -9.40
C GLY A 219 3.89 21.33 -7.97
N TRP A 220 2.77 20.84 -7.45
CA TRP A 220 2.70 20.18 -6.14
C TRP A 220 2.80 18.67 -6.29
N HIS A 221 3.96 18.13 -5.90
CA HIS A 221 4.24 16.69 -5.89
C HIS A 221 4.29 16.20 -4.45
N LYS A 222 3.15 15.72 -3.94
CA LYS A 222 3.05 15.14 -2.60
C LYS A 222 4.07 14.01 -2.45
N GLY A 223 4.85 14.08 -1.38
CA GLY A 223 5.85 13.09 -1.06
C GLY A 223 6.29 13.19 0.37
N ASP A 224 7.00 12.16 0.82
CA ASP A 224 7.58 12.10 2.16
C ASP A 224 8.98 11.49 2.10
N PHE A 225 9.84 11.97 2.98
CA PHE A 225 11.20 11.52 3.14
C PHE A 225 11.42 10.66 4.40
N HIS A 226 10.39 10.48 5.24
CA HIS A 226 10.52 9.69 6.45
C HIS A 226 9.19 9.14 6.93
N ALA A 227 8.79 8.02 6.35
CA ALA A 227 7.71 7.23 6.92
C ALA A 227 8.07 5.75 6.96
N HIS A 228 7.64 5.14 8.07
CA HIS A 228 7.82 3.74 8.36
C HIS A 228 6.60 2.96 7.86
N GLY A 229 6.81 2.03 6.92
CA GLY A 229 5.80 0.99 6.65
C GLY A 229 5.63 0.07 7.85
N VAL A 230 6.75 -0.31 8.46
CA VAL A 230 6.85 -1.02 9.74
C VAL A 230 7.58 -0.12 10.72
N HIS A 231 6.87 0.37 11.73
CA HIS A 231 7.52 1.04 12.87
C HIS A 231 8.09 -0.02 13.83
N GLY A 232 8.98 0.37 14.75
CA GLY A 232 9.76 -0.56 15.57
C GLY A 232 8.94 -1.57 16.39
N GLU A 233 7.66 -1.27 16.64
CA GLU A 233 6.72 -2.14 17.36
C GLU A 233 6.12 -3.25 16.48
N ARG A 234 6.32 -3.19 15.16
CA ARG A 234 5.91 -4.21 14.18
C ARG A 234 4.46 -4.65 14.30
N LEU A 235 3.55 -3.69 14.50
CA LEU A 235 2.14 -3.96 14.80
C LEU A 235 1.34 -4.52 13.61
N TYR A 236 1.71 -4.11 12.39
CA TYR A 236 1.06 -4.49 11.14
C TYR A 236 2.06 -5.20 10.24
N ASP A 237 1.61 -6.24 9.55
CA ASP A 237 2.43 -6.94 8.56
C ASP A 237 2.28 -6.26 7.20
N VAL A 238 3.34 -5.62 6.73
CA VAL A 238 3.34 -4.90 5.44
C VAL A 238 4.54 -5.26 4.58
N ASN A 239 4.45 -4.91 3.31
CA ASN A 239 5.54 -4.98 2.34
C ASN A 239 5.47 -3.83 1.32
N ILE A 240 6.51 -3.69 0.51
CA ILE A 240 6.60 -2.62 -0.50
C ILE A 240 5.37 -2.57 -1.43
N PRO A 241 4.90 -3.68 -2.03
CA PRO A 241 3.74 -3.63 -2.92
C PRO A 241 2.47 -3.09 -2.22
N MET A 242 2.22 -3.50 -0.97
CA MET A 242 1.10 -2.98 -0.19
C MET A 242 1.23 -1.48 0.09
N ILE A 243 2.42 -1.02 0.47
CA ILE A 243 2.65 0.40 0.74
C ILE A 243 2.53 1.22 -0.56
N ALA A 244 3.11 0.76 -1.67
CA ALA A 244 3.00 1.43 -2.97
C ALA A 244 1.54 1.60 -3.40
N PHE A 245 0.71 0.58 -3.18
CA PHE A 245 -0.74 0.66 -3.39
C PHE A 245 -1.41 1.77 -2.55
N MET A 246 -1.13 1.83 -1.25
CA MET A 246 -1.68 2.87 -0.37
C MET A 246 -1.21 4.27 -0.78
N LEU A 247 0.08 4.42 -1.11
CA LEU A 247 0.68 5.68 -1.55
C LEU A 247 0.01 6.21 -2.82
N ARG A 248 -0.27 5.33 -3.80
CA ARG A 248 -1.02 5.71 -5.02
C ARG A 248 -2.44 6.16 -4.71
N ALA A 249 -3.14 5.42 -3.85
CA ALA A 249 -4.50 5.78 -3.42
C ALA A 249 -4.53 7.10 -2.62
N GLU A 250 -3.43 7.48 -1.97
CA GLU A 250 -3.23 8.75 -1.29
C GLU A 250 -2.51 9.81 -2.15
N ASN A 251 -2.36 9.58 -3.45
CA ASN A 251 -1.76 10.48 -4.43
C ASN A 251 -0.33 10.95 -4.11
N TYR A 252 0.46 10.12 -3.43
CA TYR A 252 1.90 10.34 -3.31
C TYR A 252 2.59 10.14 -4.67
N ARG A 253 3.56 10.99 -4.97
CA ARG A 253 4.35 10.98 -6.21
C ARG A 253 5.79 10.55 -5.99
N TRP A 254 6.29 10.71 -4.78
CA TRP A 254 7.59 10.21 -4.39
C TRP A 254 7.58 9.83 -2.92
N PHE A 255 8.37 8.83 -2.54
CA PHE A 255 8.45 8.36 -1.16
C PHE A 255 9.77 7.66 -0.88
N TYR A 256 10.38 7.97 0.27
CA TYR A 256 11.51 7.20 0.80
C TYR A 256 11.06 6.32 1.97
N LEU A 257 11.13 5.01 1.78
CA LEU A 257 10.83 3.99 2.78
C LEU A 257 12.08 3.68 3.61
N SER A 258 11.92 3.60 4.93
CA SER A 258 12.97 3.13 5.84
C SER A 258 13.43 1.71 5.48
N SER A 259 14.73 1.43 5.52
CA SER A 259 15.35 0.18 5.05
C SER A 259 14.96 -1.10 5.82
N GLU A 260 14.13 -1.02 6.87
CA GLU A 260 13.56 -2.14 7.62
C GLU A 260 12.03 -2.21 7.49
N PHE A 261 11.50 -2.09 6.26
CA PHE A 261 10.07 -1.89 5.99
C PHE A 261 9.23 -3.17 5.85
N ASN A 262 9.79 -4.37 5.71
CA ASN A 262 9.01 -5.60 5.52
C ASN A 262 9.06 -6.53 6.72
N ASN A 263 7.89 -7.08 7.06
CA ASN A 263 7.71 -8.13 8.07
C ASN A 263 6.71 -9.19 7.61
N ASP A 264 6.48 -9.28 6.30
CA ASP A 264 5.60 -10.26 5.66
C ASP A 264 6.12 -11.72 5.69
N GLY A 265 7.35 -11.92 6.17
CA GLY A 265 7.97 -13.24 6.30
C GLY A 265 8.49 -13.81 4.98
N VAL A 266 8.48 -13.04 3.89
CA VAL A 266 8.98 -13.47 2.58
C VAL A 266 10.30 -12.74 2.29
N PRO A 267 11.42 -13.46 2.14
CA PRO A 267 12.67 -12.85 1.73
C PRO A 267 12.54 -12.26 0.32
N VAL A 268 12.65 -10.93 0.23
CA VAL A 268 12.65 -10.20 -1.05
C VAL A 268 13.81 -9.22 -1.06
N ASP A 269 14.38 -8.99 -2.25
CA ASP A 269 15.28 -7.86 -2.44
C ASP A 269 14.45 -6.57 -2.42
N ALA A 270 14.54 -5.87 -1.29
CA ALA A 270 13.85 -4.62 -1.04
C ALA A 270 14.10 -3.55 -2.10
N ALA A 271 15.34 -3.40 -2.56
CA ALA A 271 15.69 -2.34 -3.49
C ALA A 271 15.06 -2.63 -4.85
N SER A 272 15.14 -3.88 -5.30
CA SER A 272 14.48 -4.35 -6.52
C SER A 272 12.96 -4.23 -6.43
N ALA A 273 12.36 -4.56 -5.29
CA ALA A 273 10.92 -4.41 -5.07
C ALA A 273 10.48 -2.93 -5.15
N ALA A 274 11.22 -2.01 -4.52
CA ALA A 274 10.92 -0.58 -4.57
C ALA A 274 11.10 -0.01 -5.99
N ALA A 275 12.15 -0.43 -6.69
CA ALA A 275 12.36 -0.07 -8.09
C ALA A 275 11.25 -0.61 -9.00
N GLY A 276 10.79 -1.85 -8.77
CA GLY A 276 9.69 -2.45 -9.53
C GLY A 276 8.36 -1.72 -9.32
N GLU A 277 8.08 -1.30 -8.09
CA GLU A 277 6.89 -0.50 -7.78
C GLU A 277 7.01 0.97 -8.20
N SER A 278 8.19 1.43 -8.63
CA SER A 278 8.36 2.77 -9.16
C SER A 278 7.89 2.87 -10.61
N GLY A 279 7.30 4.00 -10.97
CA GLY A 279 6.77 4.28 -12.29
C GLY A 279 6.57 5.77 -12.53
N SER A 280 5.84 6.12 -13.59
CA SER A 280 5.53 7.51 -13.91
C SER A 280 4.61 8.18 -12.88
N ASP A 281 3.90 7.39 -12.08
CA ASP A 281 2.91 7.82 -11.11
C ASP A 281 3.43 7.88 -9.66
N LEU A 282 4.49 7.12 -9.36
CA LEU A 282 5.11 7.02 -8.04
C LEU A 282 6.61 6.71 -8.18
N LEU A 283 7.46 7.51 -7.53
CA LEU A 283 8.87 7.18 -7.32
C LEU A 283 9.06 6.63 -5.91
N LEU A 284 9.56 5.40 -5.79
CA LEU A 284 9.74 4.74 -4.51
C LEU A 284 11.22 4.39 -4.31
N PHE A 285 11.78 4.92 -3.24
CA PHE A 285 13.16 4.67 -2.85
C PHE A 285 13.24 4.11 -1.45
N LEU A 286 14.38 3.50 -1.15
CA LEU A 286 14.75 3.18 0.22
C LEU A 286 15.65 4.30 0.75
N ASN A 287 15.47 4.66 2.02
CA ASN A 287 16.48 5.37 2.79
C ASN A 287 16.98 4.50 3.93
N SER A 288 18.09 4.90 4.52
CA SER A 288 18.47 4.46 5.85
C SER A 288 18.49 5.65 6.79
N GLU A 289 17.81 5.51 7.92
CA GLU A 289 17.90 6.45 9.04
C GLU A 289 19.24 6.26 9.74
N TYR A 290 20.21 7.07 9.34
CA TYR A 290 21.58 6.91 9.75
C TYR A 290 22.37 8.22 9.63
N PRO A 291 23.17 8.61 10.64
CA PRO A 291 23.30 8.00 11.97
C PRO A 291 22.06 8.23 12.82
N LYS A 292 21.64 7.21 13.57
CA LYS A 292 20.58 7.32 14.59
C LYS A 292 21.18 7.61 15.95
N THR A 293 20.89 8.79 16.49
CA THR A 293 21.46 9.27 17.77
C THR A 293 20.37 9.80 18.70
N ALA A 294 20.72 10.02 19.98
CA ALA A 294 19.84 10.69 20.93
C ALA A 294 19.48 12.13 20.50
N GLY A 295 20.34 12.76 19.69
CA GLY A 295 20.13 14.11 19.16
C GLY A 295 19.39 14.15 17.82
N GLY A 296 18.88 13.02 17.32
CA GLY A 296 18.19 12.93 16.02
C GLY A 296 18.91 12.05 15.00
N HIS A 297 18.37 12.03 13.77
CA HIS A 297 18.90 11.25 12.65
C HIS A 297 18.66 11.91 11.30
N VAL A 298 19.44 11.49 10.30
CA VAL A 298 19.24 11.86 8.89
C VAL A 298 18.84 10.63 8.09
N GLY A 299 18.20 10.85 6.94
CA GLY A 299 18.05 9.83 5.92
C GLY A 299 19.02 10.08 4.77
N SER A 300 19.43 9.00 4.11
CA SER A 300 20.25 9.05 2.89
C SER A 300 19.39 9.09 1.62
N VAL A 301 19.69 10.04 0.73
CA VAL A 301 19.13 10.17 -0.62
C VAL A 301 20.15 9.69 -1.64
N GLY A 302 19.69 9.00 -2.68
CA GLY A 302 20.48 8.69 -3.88
C GLY A 302 21.47 7.53 -3.72
N ILE A 303 21.60 7.00 -2.50
CA ILE A 303 22.40 5.82 -2.18
C ILE A 303 21.58 4.85 -1.34
N GLY A 304 21.91 3.56 -1.42
CA GLY A 304 21.38 2.56 -0.50
C GLY A 304 21.96 2.70 0.92
N PRO A 305 21.53 1.83 1.84
CA PRO A 305 22.10 1.74 3.17
C PRO A 305 23.62 1.58 3.13
N PRO A 306 24.41 2.30 3.94
CA PRO A 306 25.84 2.00 4.05
C PRO A 306 26.03 0.58 4.56
N ALA A 307 26.83 -0.23 3.87
CA ALA A 307 27.03 -1.65 4.21
C ALA A 307 27.74 -1.86 5.56
N LYS A 308 28.55 -0.89 5.98
CA LYS A 308 29.29 -0.88 7.25
C LYS A 308 29.22 0.52 7.89
N PRO A 309 28.07 0.88 8.48
CA PRO A 309 27.90 2.20 9.06
C PRO A 309 28.92 2.43 10.18
N ARG A 310 29.56 3.60 10.20
CA ARG A 310 30.42 4.00 11.32
C ARG A 310 29.62 4.11 12.63
N PRO A 311 30.12 3.62 13.77
CA PRO A 311 29.40 3.74 15.03
C PRO A 311 29.45 5.19 15.53
N TYR A 312 28.29 5.81 15.76
CA TYR A 312 28.21 7.19 16.26
C TYR A 312 28.90 7.39 17.63
N SER A 313 29.10 6.32 18.41
CA SER A 313 29.86 6.37 19.67
C SER A 313 31.34 6.74 19.48
N ARG A 314 31.85 6.69 18.24
CA ARG A 314 33.26 6.94 17.91
C ARG A 314 33.48 8.10 16.92
N TYR A 315 32.43 8.60 16.28
CA TYR A 315 32.50 9.60 15.21
C TYR A 315 31.41 10.66 15.41
N ALA A 316 31.72 11.92 15.12
CA ALA A 316 30.72 12.99 15.10
C ALA A 316 29.74 12.79 13.93
N ASN A 317 28.51 13.31 14.07
CA ASN A 317 27.48 13.15 13.04
C ASN A 317 27.93 13.66 11.66
N ILE A 318 28.69 14.75 11.60
CA ILE A 318 29.21 15.30 10.34
C ILE A 318 30.26 14.41 9.69
N GLU A 319 31.11 13.75 10.49
CA GLU A 319 32.12 12.81 9.97
C GLU A 319 31.45 11.58 9.37
N VAL A 320 30.43 11.07 10.07
CA VAL A 320 29.60 9.97 9.59
C VAL A 320 28.87 10.36 8.30
N ILE A 321 28.14 11.48 8.30
CA ILE A 321 27.41 11.97 7.12
C ILE A 321 28.35 12.14 5.93
N LYS A 322 29.49 12.80 6.15
CA LYS A 322 30.45 13.03 5.09
C LYS A 322 30.92 11.71 4.48
N ALA A 323 31.32 10.76 5.32
CA ALA A 323 32.05 9.60 4.84
C ALA A 323 31.16 8.39 4.49
N ASP A 324 29.95 8.29 5.04
CA ASP A 324 28.99 7.22 4.73
C ASP A 324 27.90 7.64 3.75
N ILE A 325 27.66 8.95 3.56
CA ILE A 325 26.64 9.45 2.64
C ILE A 325 27.26 10.28 1.51
N VAL A 326 27.91 11.40 1.84
CA VAL A 326 28.34 12.38 0.82
C VAL A 326 29.46 11.84 -0.08
N GLU A 327 30.48 11.23 0.50
CA GLU A 327 31.61 10.63 -0.23
C GLU A 327 31.19 9.42 -1.09
N GLN A 328 30.01 8.83 -0.81
CA GLN A 328 29.40 7.78 -1.62
C GLN A 328 28.49 8.32 -2.73
N GLY A 329 28.40 9.65 -2.88
CA GLY A 329 27.55 10.32 -3.88
C GLY A 329 26.11 10.54 -3.45
N GLY A 330 25.79 10.31 -2.17
CA GLY A 330 24.45 10.57 -1.61
C GLY A 330 24.29 11.99 -1.06
N ALA A 331 23.06 12.32 -0.68
CA ALA A 331 22.75 13.51 0.10
C ALA A 331 22.10 13.14 1.43
N ALA A 332 22.48 13.83 2.50
CA ALA A 332 21.87 13.65 3.82
C ALA A 332 20.72 14.63 3.99
N VAL A 333 19.56 14.13 4.41
CA VAL A 333 18.37 14.96 4.68
C VAL A 333 18.00 14.79 6.16
N PRO A 334 17.94 15.89 6.93
CA PRO A 334 17.49 15.83 8.32
C PRO A 334 16.08 15.30 8.43
N VAL A 335 15.90 14.26 9.24
CA VAL A 335 14.62 13.57 9.39
C VAL A 335 13.93 13.95 10.71
N HIS A 336 14.71 14.05 11.77
CA HIS A 336 14.35 14.72 13.00
C HIS A 336 15.35 15.84 13.28
N PRO A 337 14.99 16.87 14.05
CA PRO A 337 15.92 17.93 14.41
C PRO A 337 17.19 17.35 15.00
N LEU A 338 18.33 17.65 14.38
CA LEU A 338 19.66 17.31 14.86
C LEU A 338 20.04 18.26 16.00
N TYR A 339 19.49 18.04 17.20
CA TYR A 339 19.93 18.75 18.40
C TYR A 339 21.08 17.97 19.05
N GLY A 340 22.31 18.41 18.78
CA GLY A 340 23.47 18.04 19.59
C GLY A 340 24.25 16.81 19.10
N HIS A 341 25.39 17.09 18.49
CA HIS A 341 26.73 16.69 18.95
C HIS A 341 27.70 16.96 17.80
N MET A 342 27.96 18.25 17.55
CA MET A 342 29.30 18.62 17.11
C MET A 342 30.17 18.44 18.36
N ARG A 343 30.94 17.36 18.42
CA ARG A 343 32.19 17.44 19.17
C ARG A 343 33.16 18.25 18.33
#